data_AF-A0A8S1B6A4-F1
#
_entry.id   AF-A0A8S1B6A4-F1
#
_cell.length_a   1.000
_cell.length_b   1.000
_cell.length_c   1.000
_cell.angle_alpha   90.00
_cell.angle_beta   90.00
_cell.angle_gamma   90.00
#
_symmetry.space_group_name_H-M   'P 1'
#
loop_
_entity.id
_entity.type
_entity.pdbx_description
1 polymer ?
#
loop_
_entity_poly.entity_id
_entity_poly.type
_entity_poly.pdbx_seq_one_letter_code
_entity_poly.pdbx_strand_id
1 'polypeptide(L)'
;MQQQHMQPSTSRILYDVPCAVCHDHSSGKHYGVFACDGCAGFFKRSVRRDRRYTCKSRTPGMCVVDKTHRNQCRACRLTKCLRVGMNRDAVQHERGPRHSTLRRQMALLFNEPTPITDTQRNPQPAPMPAPQITTPHIPIMPIAPVPIFPYAYNPMMHHLLFSPPRAPSPPPLGSTTLSPDHPEAMSEAAARLLFLNVKWARNIPAFDSLSIDDRHVLLQESWKDIFVLGTSQFVFPIDVREFLRKQSSISIRDVEAYEAFYDEIKKIRPDPNEYACLRVTILFRTCFDERLLGNLLPKFKNPRTILTCQQNARFVLHEYSIRAFPLEPNRTSRILNLIPMLNNVSSHMIVEPFFRATVGDSPIEKVICDMYNSDKHSD
;
A
#
# COMPACT_ATOMS: atom_id res chain seq x y z
N MET A 1 36.26 34.92 -31.53
CA MET A 1 35.38 34.36 -32.58
C MET A 1 34.25 33.61 -31.88
N GLN A 2 33.02 34.02 -32.14
CA GLN A 2 31.81 33.67 -31.37
C GLN A 2 31.45 32.18 -31.44
N GLN A 3 31.11 31.62 -30.28
CA GLN A 3 30.41 30.34 -30.16
C GLN A 3 28.97 30.52 -30.66
N GLN A 4 28.55 29.72 -31.64
CA GLN A 4 27.17 29.66 -32.09
C GLN A 4 26.31 28.94 -31.04
N HIS A 5 25.39 29.70 -30.48
CA HIS A 5 24.35 29.23 -29.56
C HIS A 5 23.23 28.58 -30.39
N MET A 6 23.14 27.25 -30.42
CA MET A 6 21.92 26.58 -30.93
C MET A 6 20.78 26.79 -29.94
N GLN A 7 19.72 27.47 -30.37
CA GLN A 7 18.48 27.58 -29.61
C GLN A 7 17.59 26.35 -29.84
N PRO A 8 16.93 25.80 -28.80
CA PRO A 8 15.96 24.72 -28.97
C PRO A 8 14.62 25.26 -29.49
N SER A 9 14.19 24.75 -30.65
CA SER A 9 12.93 25.12 -31.31
C SER A 9 11.70 24.80 -30.44
N THR A 10 10.91 25.84 -30.21
CA THR A 10 9.67 25.90 -29.44
C THR A 10 8.44 25.50 -30.25
N SER A 11 7.73 24.44 -29.83
CA SER A 11 6.27 24.37 -29.61
C SER A 11 5.75 22.93 -29.77
N ARG A 12 5.27 22.32 -28.67
CA ARG A 12 4.65 20.97 -28.66
C ARG A 12 3.21 20.95 -29.24
N ILE A 13 2.72 22.08 -29.75
CA ILE A 13 1.32 22.27 -30.15
C ILE A 13 1.24 22.25 -31.67
N LEU A 14 0.37 21.39 -32.20
CA LEU A 14 0.05 21.30 -33.63
C LEU A 14 -1.22 22.12 -33.88
N TYR A 15 -1.06 23.37 -34.31
CA TYR A 15 -2.18 24.29 -34.53
C TYR A 15 -3.11 23.82 -35.68
N ASP A 16 -2.57 23.12 -36.67
CA ASP A 16 -3.33 22.64 -37.83
C ASP A 16 -4.05 21.30 -37.60
N VAL A 17 -3.87 20.68 -36.42
CA VAL A 17 -4.45 19.38 -36.10
C VAL A 17 -5.44 19.51 -34.93
N PRO A 18 -6.76 19.41 -35.17
CA PRO A 18 -7.74 19.51 -34.10
C PRO A 18 -7.78 18.24 -33.23
N CYS A 19 -8.02 18.42 -31.93
CA CYS A 19 -8.26 17.33 -31.00
C CYS A 19 -9.56 16.59 -31.36
N ALA A 20 -9.47 15.28 -31.60
CA ALA A 20 -10.64 14.46 -31.97
C ALA A 20 -11.79 14.47 -30.93
N VAL A 21 -11.50 14.83 -29.67
CA VAL A 21 -12.49 14.85 -28.59
C VAL A 21 -13.21 16.19 -28.47
N CYS A 22 -12.47 17.31 -28.48
CA CYS A 22 -13.02 18.64 -28.14
C CYS A 22 -12.70 19.74 -29.16
N HIS A 23 -12.03 19.40 -30.26
CA HIS A 23 -11.62 20.31 -31.33
C HIS A 23 -10.67 21.46 -30.94
N ASP A 24 -10.16 21.49 -29.71
CA ASP A 24 -9.02 22.33 -29.31
C ASP A 24 -7.74 21.88 -30.01
N HIS A 25 -6.68 22.69 -30.00
CA HIS A 25 -5.42 22.35 -30.67
C HIS A 25 -4.79 21.08 -30.08
N SER A 26 -4.39 20.15 -30.96
CA SER A 26 -3.74 18.91 -30.56
C SER A 26 -2.30 19.19 -30.12
N SER A 27 -1.83 18.47 -29.10
CA SER A 27 -0.40 18.46 -28.71
C SER A 27 0.34 17.23 -29.24
N GLY A 28 -0.30 16.49 -30.16
CA GLY A 28 0.23 15.26 -30.75
C GLY A 28 -0.71 14.06 -30.57
N LYS A 29 -0.18 12.86 -30.83
CA LYS A 29 -0.92 11.60 -30.61
C LYS A 29 -0.86 11.21 -29.13
N HIS A 30 -2.02 11.06 -28.51
CA HIS A 30 -2.18 10.56 -27.15
C HIS A 30 -3.13 9.38 -27.15
N TYR A 31 -2.66 8.25 -26.62
CA TYR A 31 -3.47 7.01 -26.53
C TYR A 31 -4.06 6.57 -27.88
N GLY A 32 -3.33 6.77 -28.98
CA GLY A 32 -3.73 6.32 -30.31
C GLY A 32 -4.43 7.36 -31.19
N VAL A 33 -4.81 8.53 -30.66
CA VAL A 33 -5.53 9.56 -31.42
C VAL A 33 -4.90 10.94 -31.25
N PHE A 34 -5.13 11.86 -32.19
CA PHE A 34 -4.74 13.26 -32.01
C PHE A 34 -5.62 13.95 -30.96
N ALA A 35 -5.00 14.44 -29.89
CA ALA A 35 -5.72 15.04 -28.78
C ALA A 35 -4.96 16.20 -28.13
N CYS A 36 -5.69 17.11 -27.49
CA CYS A 36 -5.09 18.13 -26.64
C CYS A 36 -4.68 17.54 -25.28
N ASP A 37 -3.76 18.22 -24.59
CA ASP A 37 -3.30 17.83 -23.24
C ASP A 37 -4.45 17.71 -22.24
N GLY A 38 -5.49 18.55 -22.38
CA GLY A 38 -6.66 18.51 -21.52
C GLY A 38 -7.45 17.19 -21.63
N CYS A 39 -7.66 16.70 -22.85
CA CYS A 39 -8.36 15.44 -23.09
C CYS A 39 -7.47 14.22 -22.82
N ALA A 40 -6.19 14.28 -23.15
CA ALA A 40 -5.22 13.24 -22.81
C ALA A 40 -5.11 13.05 -21.29
N GLY A 41 -4.92 14.14 -20.53
CA GLY A 41 -4.86 14.10 -19.08
C GLY A 41 -6.16 13.64 -18.43
N PHE A 42 -7.31 14.06 -18.96
CA PHE A 42 -8.62 13.59 -18.50
C PHE A 42 -8.79 12.08 -18.71
N PHE A 43 -8.46 11.58 -19.90
CA PHE A 43 -8.55 10.15 -20.22
C PHE A 43 -7.63 9.33 -19.31
N LYS A 44 -6.36 9.73 -19.16
CA LYS A 44 -5.39 9.11 -18.25
C LYS A 44 -5.93 8.96 -16.83
N ARG A 45 -6.43 10.05 -16.23
CA ARG A 45 -6.95 10.03 -14.85
C ARG A 45 -8.21 9.19 -14.71
N SER A 46 -9.06 9.20 -15.74
CA SER A 46 -10.32 8.44 -15.75
C SER A 46 -10.04 6.94 -15.82
N VAL A 47 -9.14 6.52 -16.71
CA VAL A 47 -8.76 5.11 -16.87
C VAL A 47 -7.96 4.60 -15.68
N ARG A 48 -6.97 5.35 -15.17
CA ARG A 48 -6.14 4.92 -14.02
C ARG A 48 -6.92 4.65 -12.74
N ARG A 49 -7.96 5.44 -12.49
CA ARG A 49 -8.79 5.36 -11.28
C ARG A 49 -10.12 4.65 -11.53
N ASP A 50 -10.24 3.94 -12.65
CA ASP A 50 -11.45 3.27 -13.14
C ASP A 50 -12.74 4.07 -12.90
N ARG A 51 -12.72 5.35 -13.29
CA ARG A 51 -13.81 6.28 -12.96
C ARG A 51 -15.04 5.97 -13.79
N ARG A 52 -16.14 5.65 -13.10
CA ARG A 52 -17.49 5.53 -13.68
C ARG A 52 -18.23 6.86 -13.45
N TYR A 53 -18.53 7.57 -14.53
CA TYR A 53 -19.25 8.84 -14.48
C TYR A 53 -20.68 8.65 -14.97
N THR A 54 -21.63 9.33 -14.32
CA THR A 54 -23.04 9.36 -14.72
C THR A 54 -23.40 10.71 -15.34
N CYS A 55 -24.08 10.69 -16.49
CA CYS A 55 -24.59 11.90 -17.11
C CYS A 55 -25.85 12.38 -16.38
N LYS A 56 -25.93 13.68 -16.06
CA LYS A 56 -27.09 14.30 -15.39
C LYS A 56 -28.05 15.03 -16.34
N SER A 57 -27.83 14.95 -17.65
CA SER A 57 -28.70 15.56 -18.66
C SER A 57 -30.02 14.81 -18.78
N ARG A 58 -31.09 15.52 -19.15
CA ARG A 58 -32.39 14.92 -19.50
C ARG A 58 -32.28 13.92 -20.65
N THR A 59 -31.29 14.09 -21.53
CA THR A 59 -30.96 13.16 -22.61
C THR A 59 -29.50 12.69 -22.45
N PRO A 60 -29.28 11.52 -21.81
CA PRO A 60 -27.93 10.97 -21.60
C PRO A 60 -27.18 10.76 -22.92
N GLY A 61 -25.87 11.01 -22.92
CA GLY A 61 -25.01 10.77 -24.10
C GLY A 61 -24.93 11.92 -25.11
N MET A 62 -25.78 12.95 -24.99
CA MET A 62 -25.87 14.06 -25.97
C MET A 62 -25.25 15.39 -25.50
N CYS A 63 -24.53 15.42 -24.38
CA CYS A 63 -23.85 16.64 -23.94
C CYS A 63 -22.74 17.04 -24.93
N VAL A 64 -22.69 18.33 -25.28
CA VAL A 64 -21.67 18.90 -26.15
C VAL A 64 -20.29 18.79 -25.50
N VAL A 65 -19.29 18.37 -26.28
CA VAL A 65 -17.88 18.29 -25.86
C VAL A 65 -17.03 19.07 -26.86
N ASP A 66 -16.81 20.33 -26.54
CA ASP A 66 -15.97 21.29 -27.26
C ASP A 66 -14.91 21.90 -26.29
N LYS A 67 -14.09 22.86 -26.75
CA LYS A 67 -13.04 23.47 -25.93
C LYS A 67 -13.55 24.09 -24.62
N THR A 68 -14.69 24.77 -24.66
CA THR A 68 -15.25 25.55 -23.55
C THR A 68 -16.08 24.69 -22.60
N HIS A 69 -16.84 23.74 -23.14
CA HIS A 69 -17.87 22.98 -22.44
C HIS A 69 -17.47 21.54 -22.12
N ARG A 70 -16.27 21.07 -22.55
CA ARG A 70 -15.76 19.72 -22.22
C ARG A 70 -15.73 19.37 -20.73
N ASN A 71 -15.81 20.34 -19.81
CA ASN A 71 -15.82 20.08 -18.37
C ASN A 71 -17.23 19.94 -17.77
N GLN A 72 -18.30 20.24 -18.51
CA GLN A 72 -19.69 20.21 -18.00
C GLN A 72 -20.19 18.79 -17.74
N CYS A 73 -19.84 17.82 -18.59
CA CYS A 73 -20.25 16.44 -18.43
C CYS A 73 -19.08 15.47 -18.60
N ARG A 74 -18.55 14.96 -17.49
CA ARG A 74 -17.45 13.99 -17.47
C ARG A 74 -17.83 12.65 -18.11
N ALA A 75 -19.10 12.24 -17.98
CA ALA A 75 -19.61 11.01 -18.59
C ALA A 75 -19.54 11.08 -20.11
N CYS A 76 -20.18 12.07 -20.72
CA CYS A 76 -20.16 12.26 -22.18
C CYS A 76 -18.74 12.51 -22.72
N ARG A 77 -17.89 13.23 -21.97
CA ARG A 77 -16.49 13.41 -22.35
C ARG A 77 -15.72 12.08 -22.39
N LEU A 78 -15.85 11.23 -21.37
CA LEU A 78 -15.18 9.93 -21.34
C LEU A 78 -15.72 8.98 -22.40
N THR A 79 -17.03 8.94 -22.60
CA THR A 79 -17.66 8.20 -23.70
C THR A 79 -17.15 8.67 -25.05
N LYS A 80 -16.99 9.99 -25.27
CA LYS A 80 -16.44 10.52 -26.52
C LYS A 80 -14.97 10.16 -26.70
N CYS A 81 -14.14 10.20 -25.65
CA CYS A 81 -12.75 9.72 -25.68
C CYS A 81 -12.65 8.27 -26.19
N LEU A 82 -13.49 7.38 -25.66
CA LEU A 82 -13.53 5.98 -26.08
C LEU A 82 -14.06 5.84 -27.52
N ARG A 83 -15.12 6.58 -27.86
CA ARG A 83 -15.74 6.55 -29.21
C ARG A 83 -14.77 6.97 -30.31
N VAL A 84 -13.91 7.95 -30.05
CA VAL A 84 -12.90 8.41 -31.03
C VAL A 84 -11.68 7.48 -31.10
N GLY A 85 -11.62 6.43 -30.28
CA GLY A 85 -10.57 5.42 -30.33
C GLY A 85 -9.39 5.64 -29.36
N MET A 86 -9.56 6.41 -28.27
CA MET A 86 -8.51 6.45 -27.24
C MET A 86 -8.36 5.07 -26.59
N ASN A 87 -7.16 4.50 -26.71
CA ASN A 87 -6.84 3.17 -26.22
C ASN A 87 -6.62 3.18 -24.70
N ARG A 88 -7.49 2.47 -23.96
CA ARG A 88 -7.39 2.32 -22.49
C ARG A 88 -6.13 1.57 -22.07
N ASP A 89 -5.70 0.59 -22.86
CA ASP A 89 -4.57 -0.28 -22.55
C ASP A 89 -3.22 0.45 -22.73
N ALA A 90 -3.21 1.55 -23.51
CA ALA A 90 -2.04 2.42 -23.63
C ALA A 90 -1.77 3.28 -22.37
N VAL A 91 -2.67 3.27 -21.38
CA VAL A 91 -2.50 4.01 -20.13
C VAL A 91 -1.62 3.21 -19.16
N GLN A 92 -0.32 3.49 -19.19
CA GLN A 92 0.65 2.90 -18.24
C GLN A 92 0.36 3.30 -16.78
N HIS A 93 0.70 2.41 -15.85
CA HIS A 93 0.68 2.65 -14.40
C HIS A 93 1.63 3.82 -14.02
N GLU A 94 1.39 4.49 -12.88
CA GLU A 94 2.14 5.68 -12.45
C GLU A 94 3.67 5.46 -12.50
N ARG A 95 4.43 6.45 -13.00
CA ARG A 95 5.88 6.54 -12.81
C ARG A 95 6.12 7.36 -11.54
N GLY A 96 6.98 6.90 -10.63
CA GLY A 96 7.23 7.55 -9.34
C GLY A 96 7.72 9.01 -9.44
N PRO A 97 7.72 9.77 -8.32
CA PRO A 97 8.15 11.17 -8.29
C PRO A 97 9.63 11.31 -8.71
N ARG A 98 9.96 12.35 -9.50
CA ARG A 98 11.34 12.62 -9.94
C ARG A 98 12.18 13.26 -8.82
N HIS A 99 13.45 12.88 -8.79
CA HIS A 99 14.50 13.19 -7.79
C HIS A 99 14.63 14.67 -7.36
N SER A 100 14.23 15.62 -8.21
CA SER A 100 14.34 17.07 -7.96
C SER A 100 13.38 17.60 -6.90
N THR A 101 12.22 16.97 -6.73
CA THR A 101 11.21 17.39 -5.73
C THR A 101 11.64 17.01 -4.32
N LEU A 102 12.40 15.92 -4.20
CA LEU A 102 12.88 15.34 -2.94
C LEU A 102 13.92 16.25 -2.25
N ARG A 103 14.86 16.83 -3.02
CA ARG A 103 15.82 17.82 -2.49
C ARG A 103 15.17 19.11 -2.01
N ARG A 104 14.15 19.61 -2.72
CA ARG A 104 13.43 20.84 -2.35
C ARG A 104 12.64 20.66 -1.06
N GLN A 105 12.08 19.47 -0.85
CA GLN A 105 11.39 19.12 0.39
C GLN A 105 12.36 18.99 1.57
N MET A 106 13.58 18.47 1.35
CA MET A 106 14.60 18.40 2.40
C MET A 106 15.10 19.77 2.87
N ALA A 107 15.18 20.78 2.00
CA ALA A 107 15.66 22.11 2.36
C ALA A 107 14.68 22.95 3.20
N LEU A 108 13.38 22.63 3.14
CA LEU A 108 12.34 23.31 3.92
C LEU A 108 12.23 22.79 5.36
N LEU A 109 12.90 21.67 5.68
CA LEU A 109 12.88 21.05 7.02
C LEU A 109 13.80 21.71 8.05
N PHE A 110 14.71 22.61 7.65
CA PHE A 110 15.84 23.04 8.50
C PHE A 110 15.81 24.51 8.99
N ASN A 111 14.76 25.30 8.72
CA ASN A 111 14.64 26.65 9.29
C ASN A 111 13.40 26.78 10.17
N GLU A 112 13.61 26.76 11.48
CA GLU A 112 12.66 27.17 12.53
C GLU A 112 12.58 28.71 12.59
N PRO A 113 11.41 29.28 12.95
CA PRO A 113 11.34 29.95 14.25
C PRO A 113 10.06 29.69 15.07
N THR A 114 10.26 29.92 16.37
CA THR A 114 9.50 29.65 17.59
C THR A 114 8.09 30.27 17.75
N PRO A 115 7.32 29.81 18.76
CA PRO A 115 5.86 29.92 18.81
C PRO A 115 5.34 31.15 19.55
N ILE A 116 4.11 31.57 19.18
CA ILE A 116 3.31 32.55 19.94
C ILE A 116 1.95 31.92 20.26
N THR A 117 1.68 31.82 21.56
CA THR A 117 0.37 31.62 22.21
C THR A 117 -0.66 32.65 21.74
N ASP A 118 -1.92 32.24 21.48
CA ASP A 118 -3.05 32.72 22.30
C ASP A 118 -4.39 32.01 22.07
N THR A 119 -5.01 31.73 23.22
CA THR A 119 -6.45 31.70 23.61
C THR A 119 -7.62 31.40 22.65
N GLN A 120 -8.43 30.45 23.13
CA GLN A 120 -9.92 30.41 23.21
C GLN A 120 -10.79 30.71 21.97
N ARG A 121 -11.64 29.74 21.57
CA ARG A 121 -13.08 29.70 21.90
C ARG A 121 -13.75 28.43 21.34
N ASN A 122 -14.49 27.73 22.20
CA ASN A 122 -15.36 26.60 21.88
C ASN A 122 -16.78 27.10 21.56
N PRO A 123 -17.53 26.46 20.64
CA PRO A 123 -18.98 26.38 20.79
C PRO A 123 -19.49 24.93 20.84
N GLN A 124 -20.30 24.65 21.86
CA GLN A 124 -20.99 23.38 22.13
C GLN A 124 -22.10 23.06 21.09
N PRO A 125 -22.41 21.77 20.86
CA PRO A 125 -23.57 21.32 20.09
C PRO A 125 -24.85 21.12 20.94
N ALA A 126 -26.00 21.32 20.31
CA ALA A 126 -27.35 21.15 20.88
C ALA A 126 -27.78 19.66 21.02
N PRO A 127 -28.77 19.33 21.86
CA PRO A 127 -29.12 17.95 22.21
C PRO A 127 -30.09 17.30 21.22
N MET A 128 -29.88 16.01 20.92
CA MET A 128 -30.86 15.15 20.25
C MET A 128 -31.64 14.30 21.28
N PRO A 129 -32.91 13.94 21.01
CA PRO A 129 -33.70 13.09 21.90
C PRO A 129 -33.41 11.59 21.72
N ALA A 130 -33.54 10.85 22.82
CA ALA A 130 -33.30 9.40 22.92
C ALA A 130 -34.44 8.56 22.31
N PRO A 131 -34.16 7.40 21.71
CA PRO A 131 -35.14 6.35 21.50
C PRO A 131 -35.10 5.29 22.61
N GLN A 132 -36.30 4.82 22.94
CA GLN A 132 -36.63 3.92 24.03
C GLN A 132 -36.21 2.46 23.79
N ILE A 133 -35.96 1.77 24.89
CA ILE A 133 -35.68 0.33 24.96
C ILE A 133 -36.98 -0.45 24.80
N THR A 134 -37.08 -1.25 23.75
CA THR A 134 -38.03 -2.36 23.67
C THR A 134 -37.29 -3.62 23.23
N THR A 135 -37.31 -4.62 24.10
CA THR A 135 -36.82 -5.98 23.85
C THR A 135 -37.71 -6.72 22.85
N PRO A 136 -37.17 -7.44 21.85
CA PRO A 136 -37.93 -8.45 21.15
C PRO A 136 -37.57 -9.86 21.66
N HIS A 137 -38.62 -10.60 22.01
CA HIS A 137 -38.62 -12.05 22.21
C HIS A 137 -37.97 -12.78 21.03
N ILE A 138 -37.13 -13.77 21.31
CA ILE A 138 -36.58 -14.72 20.34
C ILE A 138 -37.54 -15.90 20.23
N PRO A 139 -38.17 -16.17 19.07
CA PRO A 139 -38.78 -17.48 18.81
C PRO A 139 -37.69 -18.43 18.32
N ILE A 140 -37.56 -19.57 19.01
CA ILE A 140 -36.73 -20.70 18.57
C ILE A 140 -37.41 -21.34 17.35
N MET A 141 -36.73 -21.29 16.19
CA MET A 141 -37.15 -21.98 14.97
C MET A 141 -36.42 -23.34 14.86
N PRO A 142 -37.07 -24.40 14.35
CA PRO A 142 -36.45 -25.71 14.20
C PRO A 142 -35.42 -25.73 13.07
N ILE A 143 -34.31 -26.43 13.30
CA ILE A 143 -33.21 -26.63 12.36
C ILE A 143 -33.70 -27.43 11.14
N ALA A 144 -33.77 -26.79 9.98
CA ALA A 144 -33.95 -27.49 8.71
C ALA A 144 -32.59 -28.05 8.23
N PRO A 145 -32.55 -29.28 7.67
CA PRO A 145 -31.32 -29.84 7.13
C PRO A 145 -30.85 -29.03 5.90
N VAL A 146 -29.58 -28.64 5.92
CA VAL A 146 -28.93 -27.89 4.84
C VAL A 146 -28.95 -28.72 3.55
N PRO A 147 -29.53 -28.24 2.45
CA PRO A 147 -29.40 -28.94 1.17
C PRO A 147 -27.95 -28.82 0.69
N ILE A 148 -27.32 -29.98 0.43
CA ILE A 148 -26.06 -30.08 -0.29
C ILE A 148 -26.34 -29.62 -1.72
N PHE A 149 -26.22 -28.32 -1.97
CA PHE A 149 -26.17 -27.81 -3.33
C PHE A 149 -24.79 -28.15 -3.91
N PRO A 150 -24.72 -28.82 -5.07
CA PRO A 150 -23.47 -28.88 -5.82
C PRO A 150 -23.21 -27.46 -6.30
N TYR A 151 -22.22 -26.79 -5.71
CA TYR A 151 -21.75 -25.50 -6.18
C TYR A 151 -21.39 -25.64 -7.66
N ALA A 152 -22.22 -25.07 -8.54
CA ALA A 152 -21.79 -24.70 -9.87
C ALA A 152 -20.73 -23.61 -9.69
N TYR A 153 -19.48 -24.07 -9.62
CA TYR A 153 -18.27 -23.27 -9.52
C TYR A 153 -18.26 -22.28 -10.69
N ASN A 154 -18.44 -20.99 -10.41
CA ASN A 154 -18.45 -19.94 -11.42
C ASN A 154 -17.11 -19.18 -11.35
N PRO A 155 -16.12 -19.49 -12.20
CA PRO A 155 -14.74 -19.02 -12.05
C PRO A 155 -14.59 -17.50 -12.21
N MET A 156 -15.48 -16.85 -12.96
CA MET A 156 -15.37 -15.43 -13.33
C MET A 156 -15.58 -14.45 -12.18
N MET A 157 -16.42 -14.79 -11.18
CA MET A 157 -16.70 -13.89 -10.05
C MET A 157 -15.60 -13.91 -8.98
N HIS A 158 -14.82 -15.00 -8.90
CA HIS A 158 -13.72 -15.12 -7.94
C HIS A 158 -12.49 -14.28 -8.34
N HIS A 159 -12.20 -14.15 -9.64
CA HIS A 159 -11.02 -13.40 -10.10
C HIS A 159 -11.07 -11.89 -9.81
N LEU A 160 -12.28 -11.29 -9.76
CA LEU A 160 -12.48 -9.87 -9.53
C LEU A 160 -12.52 -9.47 -8.04
N LEU A 161 -12.80 -10.43 -7.13
CA LEU A 161 -12.91 -10.21 -5.69
C LEU A 161 -11.70 -10.74 -4.90
N PHE A 162 -10.96 -11.69 -5.45
CA PHE A 162 -9.90 -12.45 -4.75
C PHE A 162 -8.59 -12.51 -5.57
N SER A 163 -8.25 -11.42 -6.24
CA SER A 163 -6.87 -11.26 -6.72
C SER A 163 -5.94 -11.12 -5.50
N PRO A 164 -4.72 -11.70 -5.52
CA PRO A 164 -3.71 -11.39 -4.52
C PRO A 164 -3.59 -9.87 -4.42
N PRO A 165 -3.45 -9.31 -3.21
CA PRO A 165 -3.47 -7.87 -3.04
C PRO A 165 -2.48 -7.26 -4.03
N ARG A 166 -2.97 -6.43 -4.96
CA ARG A 166 -2.14 -5.56 -5.81
C ARG A 166 -1.55 -4.47 -4.92
N ALA A 167 -0.78 -4.88 -3.93
CA ALA A 167 0.03 -4.00 -3.15
C ALA A 167 1.36 -3.93 -3.90
N PRO A 168 1.82 -2.73 -4.31
CA PRO A 168 3.13 -2.61 -4.92
C PRO A 168 4.16 -3.20 -3.97
N SER A 169 4.85 -4.26 -4.43
CA SER A 169 6.05 -4.72 -3.76
C SER A 169 6.99 -3.51 -3.62
N PRO A 170 7.61 -3.28 -2.44
CA PRO A 170 8.74 -2.38 -2.34
C PRO A 170 9.67 -2.56 -3.55
N PRO A 171 10.07 -1.48 -4.27
CA PRO A 171 11.00 -1.63 -5.38
C PRO A 171 12.26 -2.33 -4.86
N PRO A 172 12.87 -3.24 -5.65
CA PRO A 172 14.14 -3.83 -5.26
C PRO A 172 15.13 -2.69 -4.99
N LEU A 173 15.80 -2.74 -3.84
CA LEU A 173 16.94 -1.88 -3.58
C LEU A 173 17.94 -2.18 -4.70
N GLY A 174 18.20 -1.21 -5.58
CA GLY A 174 19.08 -1.40 -6.73
C GLY A 174 20.43 -1.97 -6.28
N SER A 175 21.04 -2.81 -7.12
CA SER A 175 22.31 -3.52 -6.93
C SER A 175 23.50 -2.57 -6.71
N THR A 176 23.45 -1.78 -5.65
CA THR A 176 24.60 -1.15 -5.04
C THR A 176 25.13 -2.23 -4.12
N THR A 177 26.35 -2.70 -4.36
CA THR A 177 27.04 -3.72 -3.59
C THR A 177 26.97 -3.37 -2.10
N LEU A 178 25.97 -3.90 -1.39
CA LEU A 178 25.84 -3.82 0.06
C LEU A 178 26.88 -4.78 0.63
N SER A 179 28.13 -4.35 0.69
CA SER A 179 29.16 -5.13 1.37
C SER A 179 28.87 -5.09 2.88
N PRO A 180 28.97 -6.23 3.58
CA PRO A 180 28.85 -6.30 5.04
C PRO A 180 29.95 -5.51 5.76
N ASP A 181 30.93 -4.95 5.03
CA ASP A 181 31.99 -4.08 5.57
C ASP A 181 31.60 -2.60 5.57
N HIS A 182 30.42 -2.23 5.05
CA HIS A 182 29.90 -0.86 5.01
C HIS A 182 28.62 -0.73 5.84
N PRO A 183 28.72 -0.60 7.18
CA PRO A 183 27.56 -0.58 8.08
C PRO A 183 26.57 0.56 7.80
N GLU A 184 27.05 1.70 7.29
CA GLU A 184 26.23 2.85 6.95
C GLU A 184 25.29 2.57 5.77
N ALA A 185 25.80 1.89 4.72
CA ALA A 185 24.99 1.52 3.56
C ALA A 185 23.92 0.48 3.92
N MET A 186 24.24 -0.44 4.83
CA MET A 186 23.28 -1.42 5.35
C MET A 186 22.17 -0.74 6.17
N SER A 187 22.54 0.21 7.02
CA SER A 187 21.60 1.01 7.82
C SER A 187 20.71 1.88 6.92
N GLU A 188 21.26 2.47 5.86
CA GLU A 188 20.47 3.22 4.88
C GLU A 188 19.47 2.33 4.13
N ALA A 189 19.91 1.15 3.68
CA ALA A 189 19.04 0.16 3.04
C ALA A 189 17.91 -0.30 3.98
N ALA A 190 18.22 -0.55 5.26
CA ALA A 190 17.25 -0.88 6.28
C ALA A 190 16.23 0.26 6.50
N ALA A 191 16.67 1.51 6.60
CA ALA A 191 15.78 2.67 6.72
C ALA A 191 14.85 2.84 5.52
N ARG A 192 15.38 2.65 4.30
CA ARG A 192 14.57 2.65 3.08
C ARG A 192 13.54 1.52 3.09
N LEU A 193 13.91 0.32 3.49
CA LEU A 193 12.99 -0.82 3.59
C LEU A 193 11.88 -0.56 4.62
N LEU A 194 12.23 -0.03 5.80
CA LEU A 194 11.26 0.33 6.83
C LEU A 194 10.24 1.35 6.31
N PHE A 195 10.73 2.42 5.67
CA PHE A 195 9.86 3.44 5.07
C PHE A 195 8.94 2.85 3.99
N LEU A 196 9.47 1.97 3.12
CA LEU A 196 8.68 1.30 2.09
C LEU A 196 7.60 0.39 2.69
N ASN A 197 7.87 -0.28 3.81
CA ASN A 197 6.89 -1.09 4.52
C ASN A 197 5.75 -0.23 5.10
N VAL A 198 6.06 0.91 5.72
CA VAL A 198 5.05 1.86 6.23
C VAL A 198 4.18 2.42 5.10
N LYS A 199 4.82 2.82 4.00
CA LYS A 199 4.12 3.31 2.80
C LYS A 199 3.25 2.24 2.16
N TRP A 200 3.73 0.99 2.11
CA TRP A 200 2.97 -0.16 1.63
C TRP A 200 1.69 -0.35 2.44
N ALA A 201 1.77 -0.35 3.78
CA ALA A 201 0.61 -0.52 4.65
C ALA A 201 -0.47 0.54 4.41
N ARG A 202 -0.07 1.81 4.22
CA ARG A 202 -1.00 2.92 3.91
C ARG A 202 -1.78 2.70 2.60
N ASN A 203 -1.18 2.04 1.62
CA ASN A 203 -1.82 1.80 0.33
C ASN A 203 -2.82 0.64 0.34
N ILE A 204 -3.02 -0.04 1.48
CA ILE A 204 -4.01 -1.10 1.63
C ILE A 204 -5.36 -0.45 2.00
N PRO A 205 -6.39 -0.52 1.14
CA PRO A 205 -7.67 0.16 1.42
C PRO A 205 -8.33 -0.28 2.73
N ALA A 206 -8.23 -1.57 3.07
CA ALA A 206 -8.76 -2.11 4.31
C ALA A 206 -7.99 -1.66 5.56
N PHE A 207 -6.74 -1.23 5.42
CA PHE A 207 -5.95 -0.65 6.50
C PHE A 207 -6.28 0.83 6.67
N ASP A 208 -6.37 1.58 5.58
CA ASP A 208 -6.67 3.01 5.61
C ASP A 208 -8.08 3.33 6.14
N SER A 209 -9.03 2.40 5.96
CA SER A 209 -10.39 2.53 6.49
C SER A 209 -10.50 2.32 8.02
N LEU A 210 -9.45 1.81 8.67
CA LEU A 210 -9.45 1.62 10.13
C LEU A 210 -9.29 2.95 10.88
N SER A 211 -9.60 2.93 12.18
CA SER A 211 -9.30 4.08 13.04
C SER A 211 -7.79 4.36 13.09
N ILE A 212 -7.40 5.61 13.34
CA ILE A 212 -5.97 5.96 13.44
C ILE A 212 -5.27 5.18 14.55
N ASP A 213 -5.96 4.94 15.66
CA ASP A 213 -5.45 4.18 16.80
C ASP A 213 -5.21 2.71 16.41
N ASP A 214 -6.17 2.07 15.73
CA ASP A 214 -6.00 0.70 15.26
C ASP A 214 -4.82 0.60 14.27
N ARG A 215 -4.68 1.58 13.37
CA ARG A 215 -3.57 1.63 12.41
C ARG A 215 -2.22 1.74 13.10
N HIS A 216 -2.08 2.62 14.08
CA HIS A 216 -0.85 2.75 14.85
C HIS A 216 -0.51 1.45 15.58
N VAL A 217 -1.46 0.86 16.31
CA VAL A 217 -1.24 -0.40 17.04
C VAL A 217 -0.83 -1.52 16.08
N LEU A 218 -1.49 -1.67 14.93
CA LEU A 218 -1.12 -2.69 13.94
C LEU A 218 0.30 -2.48 13.39
N LEU A 219 0.71 -1.24 13.11
CA LEU A 219 2.07 -0.95 12.66
C LEU A 219 3.09 -1.25 13.75
N GLN A 220 2.85 -0.80 14.98
CA GLN A 220 3.75 -0.99 16.12
C GLN A 220 3.96 -2.48 16.47
N GLU A 221 2.95 -3.31 16.29
CA GLU A 221 3.02 -4.74 16.65
C GLU A 221 3.58 -5.60 15.51
N SER A 222 3.47 -5.16 14.25
CA SER A 222 3.82 -5.98 13.07
C SER A 222 5.10 -5.56 12.35
N TRP A 223 5.66 -4.38 12.65
CA TRP A 223 6.74 -3.82 11.84
C TRP A 223 7.96 -4.73 11.76
N LYS A 224 8.38 -5.37 12.86
CA LYS A 224 9.57 -6.22 12.89
C LYS A 224 9.41 -7.46 12.01
N ASP A 225 8.23 -8.06 12.05
CA ASP A 225 7.91 -9.27 11.28
C ASP A 225 7.85 -8.93 9.79
N ILE A 226 7.24 -7.80 9.44
CA ILE A 226 7.20 -7.28 8.05
C ILE A 226 8.60 -6.88 7.58
N PHE A 227 9.45 -6.35 8.47
CA PHE A 227 10.83 -6.00 8.16
C PHE A 227 11.66 -7.24 7.82
N VAL A 228 11.65 -8.27 8.67
CA VAL A 228 12.36 -9.54 8.44
C VAL A 228 11.85 -10.26 7.19
N LEU A 229 10.54 -10.20 6.93
CA LEU A 229 9.99 -10.71 5.67
C LEU A 229 10.44 -9.85 4.47
N GLY A 230 10.62 -8.55 4.65
CA GLY A 230 11.16 -7.63 3.65
C GLY A 230 12.62 -7.91 3.32
N THR A 231 13.46 -8.19 4.33
CA THR A 231 14.88 -8.51 4.10
C THR A 231 15.03 -9.78 3.29
N SER A 232 14.25 -10.83 3.59
CA SER A 232 14.27 -12.08 2.81
C SER A 232 13.76 -11.95 1.37
N GLN A 233 12.90 -10.96 1.07
CA GLN A 233 12.40 -10.73 -0.30
C GLN A 233 13.28 -9.78 -1.13
N PHE A 234 13.84 -8.72 -0.53
CA PHE A 234 14.45 -7.60 -1.26
C PHE A 234 15.91 -7.32 -0.93
N VAL A 235 16.46 -7.88 0.15
CA VAL A 235 17.84 -7.67 0.57
C VAL A 235 18.58 -8.99 0.41
N PHE A 236 19.82 -8.97 -0.09
CA PHE A 236 20.64 -10.17 -0.21
C PHE A 236 20.92 -10.74 1.19
N PRO A 237 20.33 -11.90 1.57
CA PRO A 237 20.27 -12.30 2.98
C PRO A 237 21.61 -12.81 3.55
N ILE A 238 22.55 -13.12 2.66
CA ILE A 238 23.93 -13.51 3.03
C ILE A 238 24.63 -12.33 3.71
N ASP A 239 24.45 -11.12 3.17
CA ASP A 239 25.07 -9.90 3.71
C ASP A 239 24.52 -9.55 5.09
N VAL A 240 23.20 -9.73 5.31
CA VAL A 240 22.56 -9.53 6.62
C VAL A 240 23.05 -10.54 7.64
N ARG A 241 23.19 -11.82 7.25
CA ARG A 241 23.68 -12.87 8.14
C ARG A 241 25.11 -12.60 8.61
N GLU A 242 26.01 -12.32 7.68
CA GLU A 242 27.41 -12.05 7.99
C GLU A 242 27.57 -10.76 8.81
N PHE A 243 26.80 -9.73 8.47
CA PHE A 243 26.76 -8.48 9.23
C PHE A 243 26.31 -8.70 10.67
N LEU A 244 25.19 -9.40 10.90
CA LEU A 244 24.66 -9.65 12.25
C LEU A 244 25.64 -10.44 13.12
N ARG A 245 26.40 -11.38 12.54
CA ARG A 245 27.43 -12.14 13.28
C ARG A 245 28.63 -11.31 13.69
N LYS A 246 28.93 -10.21 12.99
CA LYS A 246 29.99 -9.27 13.35
C LYS A 246 29.58 -8.34 14.52
N GLN A 247 28.32 -8.32 14.92
CA GLN A 247 27.81 -7.42 15.97
C GLN A 247 27.90 -8.08 17.35
N SER A 248 28.71 -7.52 18.24
CA SER A 248 28.89 -8.03 19.61
C SER A 248 27.67 -7.81 20.52
N SER A 249 26.79 -6.89 20.18
CA SER A 249 25.58 -6.56 20.96
C SER A 249 24.43 -7.53 20.74
N ILE A 250 24.50 -8.42 19.74
CA ILE A 250 23.40 -9.31 19.38
C ILE A 250 23.62 -10.71 19.96
N SER A 251 22.59 -11.27 20.58
CA SER A 251 22.62 -12.64 21.12
C SER A 251 22.73 -13.66 19.98
N ILE A 252 23.57 -14.69 20.18
CA ILE A 252 23.66 -15.85 19.28
C ILE A 252 22.28 -16.47 19.03
N ARG A 253 21.44 -16.56 20.08
CA ARG A 253 20.07 -17.09 19.98
C ARG A 253 19.21 -16.31 19.00
N ASP A 254 19.34 -14.98 18.98
CA ASP A 254 18.58 -14.14 18.07
C ASP A 254 19.07 -14.39 16.62
N VAL A 255 20.39 -14.51 16.41
CA VAL A 255 21.01 -14.86 15.11
C VAL A 255 20.51 -16.20 14.61
N GLU A 256 20.49 -17.22 15.47
CA GLU A 256 19.97 -18.56 15.15
C GLU A 256 18.48 -18.53 14.79
N ALA A 257 17.66 -17.73 15.49
CA ALA A 257 16.24 -17.59 15.18
C ALA A 257 16.01 -16.96 13.79
N TYR A 258 16.78 -15.92 13.46
CA TYR A 258 16.75 -15.31 12.13
C TYR A 258 17.21 -16.28 11.04
N GLU A 259 18.31 -17.02 11.29
CA GLU A 259 18.83 -18.03 10.36
C GLU A 259 17.83 -19.16 10.13
N ALA A 260 17.19 -19.66 11.18
CA ALA A 260 16.16 -20.69 11.07
C ALA A 260 14.98 -20.24 10.20
N PHE A 261 14.49 -19.01 10.40
CA PHE A 261 13.45 -18.42 9.56
C PHE A 261 13.92 -18.32 8.09
N TYR A 262 15.13 -17.83 7.88
CA TYR A 262 15.69 -17.63 6.54
C TYR A 262 15.92 -18.95 5.79
N ASP A 263 16.38 -19.99 6.48
CA ASP A 263 16.56 -21.30 5.86
C ASP A 263 15.23 -21.91 5.44
N GLU A 264 14.15 -21.71 6.20
CA GLU A 264 12.83 -22.21 5.84
C GLU A 264 12.22 -21.42 4.66
N ILE A 265 12.36 -20.09 4.63
CA ILE A 265 11.88 -19.30 3.49
C ILE A 265 12.60 -19.66 2.20
N LYS A 266 13.91 -19.98 2.28
CA LYS A 266 14.71 -20.45 1.15
C LYS A 266 14.24 -21.81 0.62
N LYS A 267 13.75 -22.70 1.49
CA LYS A 267 13.17 -24.00 1.08
C LYS A 267 11.80 -23.82 0.43
N ILE A 268 10.96 -22.91 0.94
CA ILE A 268 9.62 -22.68 0.40
C ILE A 268 9.66 -21.91 -0.94
N ARG A 269 10.60 -20.97 -1.06
CA ARG A 269 10.70 -19.99 -2.17
C ARG A 269 9.34 -19.35 -2.49
N PRO A 270 8.79 -18.51 -1.57
CA PRO A 270 7.53 -17.84 -1.83
C PRO A 270 7.65 -16.93 -3.05
N ASP A 271 6.62 -16.90 -3.89
CA ASP A 271 6.55 -15.95 -4.99
C ASP A 271 6.01 -14.57 -4.52
N PRO A 272 6.03 -13.53 -5.38
CA PRO A 272 5.55 -12.20 -4.98
C PRO A 272 4.11 -12.14 -4.47
N ASN A 273 3.21 -13.00 -4.96
CA ASN A 273 1.81 -13.04 -4.53
C ASN A 273 1.70 -13.65 -3.13
N GLU A 274 2.47 -14.70 -2.86
CA GLU A 274 2.54 -15.34 -1.54
C GLU A 274 3.14 -14.40 -0.49
N TYR A 275 4.21 -13.68 -0.84
CA TYR A 275 4.76 -12.62 0.02
C TYR A 275 3.72 -11.53 0.32
N ALA A 276 2.93 -11.13 -0.68
CA ALA A 276 1.90 -10.11 -0.48
C ALA A 276 0.80 -10.59 0.48
N CYS A 277 0.33 -11.83 0.33
CA CYS A 277 -0.67 -12.40 1.23
C CYS A 277 -0.13 -12.61 2.65
N LEU A 278 1.12 -13.06 2.78
CA LEU A 278 1.76 -13.25 4.08
C LEU A 278 1.94 -11.92 4.82
N ARG A 279 2.38 -10.86 4.12
CA ARG A 279 2.46 -9.50 4.70
C ARG A 279 1.13 -9.01 5.25
N VAL A 280 0.04 -9.16 4.49
CA VAL A 280 -1.31 -8.77 4.94
C VAL A 280 -1.73 -9.61 6.15
N THR A 281 -1.44 -10.90 6.15
CA THR A 281 -1.74 -11.80 7.28
C THR A 281 -1.00 -11.39 8.56
N ILE A 282 0.25 -10.92 8.43
CA ILE A 282 1.06 -10.39 9.53
C ILE A 282 0.54 -9.02 9.99
N LEU A 283 0.24 -8.11 9.07
CA LEU A 283 -0.23 -6.76 9.38
C LEU A 283 -1.54 -6.79 10.17
N PHE A 284 -2.52 -7.60 9.75
CA PHE A 284 -3.81 -7.73 10.43
C PHE A 284 -3.81 -8.80 11.52
N ARG A 285 -2.72 -8.95 12.28
CA ARG A 285 -2.65 -9.93 13.36
C ARG A 285 -3.52 -9.51 14.55
N THR A 286 -4.38 -10.43 14.98
CA THR A 286 -5.24 -10.26 16.17
C THR A 286 -4.74 -11.03 17.40
N CYS A 287 -3.65 -11.78 17.25
CA CYS A 287 -3.10 -12.60 18.34
C CYS A 287 -2.39 -11.69 19.34
N PHE A 288 -3.09 -11.32 20.40
CA PHE A 288 -2.46 -10.89 21.64
C PHE A 288 -2.47 -12.07 22.58
N ASP A 289 -1.30 -12.38 23.12
CA ASP A 289 -1.10 -13.46 24.07
C ASP A 289 -2.06 -13.26 25.25
N GLU A 290 -3.12 -14.09 25.33
CA GLU A 290 -4.04 -14.14 26.47
C GLU A 290 -3.28 -14.39 27.79
N ARG A 291 -2.04 -14.91 27.71
CA ARG A 291 -1.17 -15.19 28.87
C ARG A 291 -0.59 -13.93 29.53
N LEU A 292 -0.71 -12.75 28.91
CA LEU A 292 -0.25 -11.47 29.47
C LEU A 292 -1.40 -10.55 29.92
N LEU A 293 -2.67 -10.94 29.73
CA LEU A 293 -3.82 -10.07 30.01
C LEU A 293 -4.34 -10.23 31.44
N GLY A 294 -3.48 -9.92 32.40
CA GLY A 294 -3.97 -9.31 33.63
C GLY A 294 -4.47 -7.91 33.31
N ASN A 295 -5.76 -7.80 32.93
CA ASN A 295 -6.57 -6.59 32.92
C ASN A 295 -6.02 -5.39 32.10
N LEU A 296 -6.59 -5.10 30.91
CA LEU A 296 -6.93 -3.74 30.41
C LEU A 296 -7.22 -3.75 28.89
N LEU A 297 -8.51 -3.61 28.56
CA LEU A 297 -9.11 -3.19 27.27
C LEU A 297 -8.94 -4.05 26.00
N PRO A 298 -9.95 -4.03 25.09
CA PRO A 298 -9.73 -4.38 23.70
C PRO A 298 -8.79 -3.34 23.08
N LYS A 299 -7.55 -3.74 22.78
CA LYS A 299 -6.53 -2.90 22.09
C LYS A 299 -7.03 -2.26 20.78
N PHE A 300 -8.10 -2.79 20.20
CA PHE A 300 -8.67 -2.32 18.94
C PHE A 300 -10.12 -1.87 19.08
N LYS A 301 -10.48 -0.80 18.37
CA LYS A 301 -11.85 -0.33 18.22
C LYS A 301 -12.68 -1.27 17.35
N ASN A 302 -12.06 -1.84 16.31
CA ASN A 302 -12.74 -2.73 15.34
C ASN A 302 -12.04 -4.10 15.16
N PRO A 303 -11.96 -4.94 16.21
CA PRO A 303 -11.24 -6.22 16.15
C PRO A 303 -11.83 -7.21 15.14
N ARG A 304 -13.15 -7.17 14.92
CA ARG A 304 -13.83 -8.03 13.94
C ARG A 304 -13.37 -7.75 12.52
N THR A 305 -13.28 -6.48 12.13
CA THR A 305 -12.81 -6.07 10.80
C THR A 305 -11.37 -6.54 10.57
N ILE A 306 -10.50 -6.36 11.56
CA ILE A 306 -9.10 -6.80 11.50
C ILE A 306 -9.03 -8.33 11.31
N LEU A 307 -9.79 -9.09 12.11
CA LEU A 307 -9.86 -10.55 11.98
C LEU A 307 -10.34 -10.98 10.59
N THR A 308 -11.39 -10.34 10.05
CA THR A 308 -11.90 -10.63 8.71
C THR A 308 -10.86 -10.35 7.64
N CYS A 309 -10.14 -9.22 7.72
CA CYS A 309 -9.04 -8.91 6.79
C CYS A 309 -7.95 -9.99 6.84
N GLN A 310 -7.60 -10.46 8.04
CA GLN A 310 -6.61 -11.51 8.23
C GLN A 310 -7.08 -12.85 7.64
N GLN A 311 -8.31 -13.27 7.93
CA GLN A 311 -8.90 -14.51 7.41
C GLN A 311 -8.99 -14.48 5.88
N ASN A 312 -9.40 -13.35 5.31
CA ASN A 312 -9.46 -13.17 3.87
C ASN A 312 -8.07 -13.31 3.22
N ALA A 313 -7.03 -12.73 3.84
CA ALA A 313 -5.65 -12.88 3.33
C ALA A 313 -5.17 -14.34 3.33
N ARG A 314 -5.49 -15.10 4.39
CA ARG A 314 -5.19 -16.55 4.45
C ARG A 314 -5.96 -17.34 3.41
N PHE A 315 -7.24 -17.03 3.21
CA PHE A 315 -8.06 -17.67 2.19
C PHE A 315 -7.53 -17.40 0.77
N VAL A 316 -7.19 -16.15 0.46
CA VAL A 316 -6.58 -15.78 -0.84
C VAL A 316 -5.26 -16.51 -1.06
N LEU A 317 -4.41 -16.61 -0.02
CA LEU A 317 -3.16 -17.39 -0.10
C LEU A 317 -3.44 -18.87 -0.42
N HIS A 318 -4.44 -19.47 0.24
CA HIS A 318 -4.80 -20.86 0.04
C HIS A 318 -5.28 -21.13 -1.39
N GLU A 319 -6.26 -20.36 -1.85
CA GLU A 319 -6.79 -20.46 -3.21
C GLU A 319 -5.71 -20.25 -4.27
N TYR A 320 -4.82 -19.27 -4.05
CA TYR A 320 -3.68 -19.03 -4.92
C TYR A 320 -2.72 -20.22 -4.94
N SER A 321 -2.36 -20.75 -3.77
CA SER A 321 -1.42 -21.87 -3.63
C SER A 321 -1.91 -23.12 -4.37
N ILE A 322 -3.20 -23.47 -4.23
CA ILE A 322 -3.78 -24.63 -4.90
C ILE A 322 -3.69 -24.50 -6.42
N ARG A 323 -3.92 -23.29 -6.96
CA ARG A 323 -3.93 -23.05 -8.41
C ARG A 323 -2.53 -22.93 -9.00
N ALA A 324 -1.64 -22.22 -8.32
CA ALA A 324 -0.29 -21.95 -8.81
C ALA A 324 0.69 -23.11 -8.53
N PHE A 325 0.46 -23.86 -7.45
CA PHE A 325 1.34 -24.94 -6.99
C PHE A 325 0.54 -26.23 -6.67
N PRO A 326 -0.18 -26.82 -7.65
CA PRO A 326 -1.05 -27.97 -7.41
C PRO A 326 -0.31 -29.23 -6.92
N LEU A 327 1.01 -29.32 -7.15
CA LEU A 327 1.85 -30.42 -6.69
C LEU A 327 2.34 -30.28 -5.24
N GLU A 328 2.08 -29.13 -4.59
CA GLU A 328 2.48 -28.86 -3.22
C GLU A 328 1.25 -28.65 -2.32
N PRO A 329 0.49 -29.70 -1.96
CA PRO A 329 -0.78 -29.57 -1.24
C PRO A 329 -0.65 -28.92 0.15
N ASN A 330 0.54 -28.99 0.76
CA ASN A 330 0.84 -28.41 2.07
C ASN A 330 1.47 -27.01 2.00
N ARG A 331 1.58 -26.40 0.81
CA ARG A 331 2.31 -25.13 0.61
C ARG A 331 1.76 -24.00 1.46
N THR A 332 0.43 -23.85 1.51
CA THR A 332 -0.23 -22.84 2.34
C THR A 332 0.14 -22.98 3.81
N SER A 333 0.07 -24.19 4.36
CA SER A 333 0.42 -24.45 5.75
C SER A 333 1.89 -24.17 6.03
N ARG A 334 2.79 -24.54 5.12
CA ARG A 334 4.23 -24.24 5.23
C ARG A 334 4.49 -22.73 5.26
N ILE A 335 3.84 -21.96 4.38
CA ILE A 335 3.97 -20.49 4.36
C ILE A 335 3.42 -19.88 5.65
N LEU A 336 2.25 -20.32 6.13
CA LEU A 336 1.67 -19.78 7.36
C LEU A 336 2.49 -20.15 8.62
N ASN A 337 3.22 -21.27 8.60
CA ASN A 337 4.13 -21.66 9.67
C ASN A 337 5.40 -20.78 9.77
N LEU A 338 5.67 -19.91 8.79
CA LEU A 338 6.69 -18.88 8.91
C LEU A 338 6.33 -17.80 9.95
N ILE A 339 5.04 -17.54 10.16
CA ILE A 339 4.53 -16.52 11.08
C ILE A 339 5.01 -16.76 12.53
N PRO A 340 4.83 -17.94 13.15
CA PRO A 340 5.33 -18.18 14.50
C PRO A 340 6.86 -18.13 14.61
N MET A 341 7.61 -18.42 13.54
CA MET A 341 9.07 -18.30 13.55
C MET A 341 9.52 -16.85 13.69
N LEU A 342 8.79 -15.90 13.08
CA LEU A 342 9.05 -14.46 13.22
C LEU A 342 8.89 -13.96 14.66
N ASN A 343 8.06 -14.61 15.48
CA ASN A 343 7.92 -14.26 16.90
C ASN A 343 9.20 -14.50 17.69
N ASN A 344 10.05 -15.43 17.24
CA ASN A 344 11.33 -15.73 17.89
C ASN A 344 12.41 -14.67 17.56
N VAL A 345 12.19 -13.83 16.55
CA VAL A 345 13.11 -12.75 16.18
C VAL A 345 12.79 -11.50 17.01
N SER A 346 13.76 -11.13 17.86
CA SER A 346 13.69 -9.93 18.71
C SER A 346 13.79 -8.64 17.89
N SER A 347 13.06 -7.60 18.29
CA SER A 347 13.21 -6.26 17.70
C SER A 347 14.59 -5.67 17.97
N HIS A 348 15.24 -6.02 19.09
CA HIS A 348 16.59 -5.57 19.44
C HIS A 348 17.62 -5.91 18.36
N MET A 349 17.53 -7.10 17.77
CA MET A 349 18.37 -7.53 16.66
C MET A 349 18.27 -6.62 15.43
N ILE A 350 17.14 -5.94 15.25
CA ILE A 350 16.90 -5.06 14.12
C ILE A 350 17.28 -3.62 14.49
N VAL A 351 16.84 -3.14 15.66
CA VAL A 351 17.05 -1.76 16.08
C VAL A 351 18.53 -1.46 16.32
N GLU A 352 19.21 -2.34 17.05
CA GLU A 352 20.58 -2.07 17.51
C GLU A 352 21.58 -1.89 16.35
N PRO A 353 21.66 -2.80 15.36
CA PRO A 353 22.68 -2.70 14.33
C PRO A 353 22.28 -1.82 13.13
N PHE A 354 20.99 -1.55 12.91
CA PHE A 354 20.53 -0.81 11.73
C PHE A 354 19.99 0.60 12.02
N PHE A 355 19.49 0.84 13.23
CA PHE A 355 18.71 2.05 13.52
C PHE A 355 19.23 2.86 14.70
N ARG A 356 19.90 2.25 15.68
CA ARG A 356 20.35 2.92 16.92
C ARG A 356 21.20 4.16 16.63
N ALA A 357 22.16 4.06 15.71
CA ALA A 357 23.04 5.18 15.37
C ALA A 357 22.28 6.39 14.77
N THR A 358 21.16 6.14 14.09
CA THR A 358 20.38 7.18 13.38
C THR A 358 19.24 7.73 14.22
N VAL A 359 18.58 6.87 15.00
CA VAL A 359 17.36 7.19 15.75
C VAL A 359 17.68 7.56 17.22
N GLY A 360 18.87 7.21 17.70
CA GLY A 360 19.26 7.37 19.10
C GLY A 360 18.40 6.50 20.02
N ASP A 361 18.01 7.04 21.17
CA ASP A 361 17.18 6.34 22.17
C ASP A 361 15.68 6.45 21.89
N SER A 362 15.28 7.03 20.76
CA SER A 362 13.87 7.11 20.40
C SER A 362 13.33 5.71 20.05
N PRO A 363 12.19 5.28 20.62
CA PRO A 363 11.56 4.02 20.25
C PRO A 363 11.23 3.99 18.76
N ILE A 364 11.60 2.91 18.08
CA ILE A 364 11.39 2.78 16.63
C ILE A 364 9.89 2.82 16.28
N GLU A 365 9.03 2.37 17.18
CA GLU A 365 7.58 2.45 17.10
C GLU A 365 7.08 3.88 16.94
N LYS A 366 7.72 4.84 17.63
CA LYS A 366 7.40 6.26 17.49
C LYS A 366 7.78 6.78 16.10
N VAL A 367 8.98 6.43 15.64
CA VAL A 367 9.47 6.78 14.30
C VAL A 367 8.53 6.24 13.22
N ILE A 368 8.04 5.01 13.36
CA ILE A 368 7.09 4.41 12.43
C ILE A 368 5.76 5.18 12.38
N CYS A 369 5.22 5.59 13.53
CA CYS A 369 4.02 6.41 13.59
C CYS A 369 4.25 7.80 12.97
N ASP A 370 5.40 8.42 13.21
CA ASP A 370 5.76 9.71 12.61
C ASP A 370 5.92 9.60 11.07
N MET A 371 6.55 8.54 10.58
CA MET A 371 6.61 8.20 9.15
C MET A 371 5.21 7.99 8.55
N TYR A 372 4.28 7.39 9.29
CA TYR A 372 2.91 7.19 8.83
C TYR A 372 2.14 8.51 8.70
N ASN A 373 2.32 9.43 9.65
CA ASN A 373 1.57 10.69 9.74
C ASN A 373 2.13 11.83 8.89
N SER A 374 3.44 11.88 8.67
CA SER A 374 4.13 12.93 7.90
C SER A 374 3.68 13.02 6.44
N ASP A 375 3.20 11.93 5.84
CA ASP A 375 2.85 11.87 4.43
C ASP A 375 1.39 12.33 4.12
N LYS A 376 0.58 12.66 5.13
CA LYS A 376 -0.81 13.14 4.95
C LYS A 376 -0.89 14.64 4.61
N HIS A 377 0.17 15.40 4.84
CA HIS A 377 0.21 16.85 4.63
C HIS A 377 0.73 17.26 3.24
N SER A 378 0.91 16.28 2.35
CA SER A 378 1.56 16.44 1.04
C SER A 378 0.62 16.42 -0.16
N ASP A 379 -0.70 16.28 0.05
CA ASP A 379 -1.73 16.14 -1.01
C ASP A 379 -2.58 17.40 -1.21
#